data_AF-A0A919ZPK9-F1
#
_entry.id   AF-A0A919ZPK9-F1
#
_cell.length_a   1.000
_cell.length_b   1.000
_cell.length_c   1.000
_cell.angle_alpha   90.00
_cell.angle_beta   90.00
_cell.angle_gamma   90.00
#
_symmetry.space_group_name_H-M   'P 1'
#
loop_
_entity.id
_entity.type
_entity.pdbx_description
1 polymer ?
#
loop_
_entity_poly.entity_id
_entity_poly.type
_entity_poly.pdbx_seq_one_letter_code
_entity_poly.pdbx_strand_id
1 'polypeptide(L)'
;MEEKKKSSDKKSNEKLEFQWKKAGKTSFVWITIILVTVYFSSILSENRNNEVEIEYTEYKSYLDEGAIKKAIVINKTFFGEFKENQTIETPLGMRDDIIKFRLTMPFIDRTITEEWDAAGVQYSFKEKSIDWTGYFLNMLPWILLIGFWFFMLRRMQGGAGGMGKYIQIWKK
;
A
#
# COMPACT_ATOMS: atom_id res chain seq x y z
N MET A 1 15.94 -71.88 -1.93
CA MET A 1 17.01 -70.92 -1.58
C MET A 1 16.86 -69.72 -2.51
N GLU A 2 16.19 -68.66 -2.05
CA GLU A 2 16.18 -67.37 -2.75
C GLU A 2 16.29 -66.27 -1.70
N GLU A 3 17.52 -65.80 -1.49
CA GLU A 3 17.82 -64.57 -0.78
C GLU A 3 18.08 -63.48 -1.83
N LYS A 4 17.23 -62.44 -1.84
CA LYS A 4 17.58 -61.01 -2.01
C LYS A 4 16.40 -60.22 -2.56
N LYS A 5 15.79 -59.38 -1.72
CA LYS A 5 15.47 -57.97 -2.01
C LYS A 5 14.75 -57.35 -0.82
N LYS A 6 15.51 -56.73 0.09
CA LYS A 6 14.93 -55.74 1.01
C LYS A 6 15.99 -54.77 1.54
N SER A 7 16.54 -53.95 0.66
CA SER A 7 17.36 -52.80 1.08
C SER A 7 17.37 -51.70 0.03
N SER A 8 16.26 -50.96 -0.10
CA SER A 8 16.37 -49.62 -0.74
C SER A 8 15.43 -48.53 -0.20
N ASP A 9 14.49 -48.84 0.70
CA ASP A 9 13.40 -47.89 0.99
C ASP A 9 13.57 -47.04 2.27
N LYS A 10 14.73 -47.12 2.95
CA LYS A 10 14.93 -46.45 4.25
C LYS A 10 15.78 -45.17 4.20
N LYS A 11 16.32 -44.80 3.02
CA LYS A 11 17.28 -43.68 2.89
C LYS A 11 16.69 -42.40 2.26
N SER A 12 15.45 -42.45 1.79
CA SER A 12 14.72 -41.32 1.19
C SER A 12 13.94 -40.49 2.21
N ASN A 13 13.42 -41.12 3.28
CA ASN A 13 12.55 -40.45 4.25
C ASN A 13 13.26 -39.52 5.25
N GLU A 14 14.50 -39.81 5.67
CA GLU A 14 15.25 -38.92 6.58
C GLU A 14 15.66 -37.59 5.92
N LYS A 15 15.83 -37.57 4.58
CA LYS A 15 16.18 -36.34 3.84
C LYS A 15 14.98 -35.40 3.64
N LEU A 16 13.76 -35.90 3.74
CA LEU A 16 12.53 -35.11 3.63
C LEU A 16 12.16 -34.46 4.98
N GLU A 17 12.29 -35.19 6.09
CA GLU A 17 11.99 -34.66 7.44
C GLU A 17 12.97 -33.57 7.93
N PHE A 18 14.25 -33.65 7.55
CA PHE A 18 15.26 -32.67 7.98
C PHE A 18 15.24 -31.35 7.17
N GLN A 19 14.59 -31.33 6.00
CA GLN A 19 14.44 -30.10 5.22
C GLN A 19 13.28 -29.23 5.71
N TRP A 20 12.27 -29.79 6.36
CA TRP A 20 11.19 -29.00 6.97
C TRP A 20 11.61 -28.27 8.24
N LYS A 21 12.45 -28.87 9.09
CA LYS A 21 13.02 -28.17 10.28
C LYS A 21 13.99 -27.04 9.90
N LYS A 22 14.63 -27.11 8.72
CA LYS A 22 15.44 -26.02 8.15
C LYS A 22 14.61 -24.99 7.37
N ALA A 23 13.55 -25.41 6.69
CA ALA A 23 12.63 -24.54 5.96
C ALA A 23 11.71 -23.74 6.90
N GLY A 24 11.42 -24.22 8.11
CA GLY A 24 10.64 -23.50 9.11
C GLY A 24 11.23 -22.14 9.51
N LYS A 25 12.57 -22.02 9.56
CA LYS A 25 13.24 -20.74 9.85
C LYS A 25 13.05 -19.70 8.74
N THR A 26 12.97 -20.14 7.48
CA THR A 26 12.72 -19.26 6.33
C THR A 26 11.24 -18.96 6.15
N SER A 27 10.35 -19.92 6.44
CA SER A 27 8.89 -19.71 6.42
C SER A 27 8.44 -18.70 7.46
N PHE A 28 9.04 -18.72 8.66
CA PHE A 28 8.69 -17.74 9.70
C PHE A 28 9.01 -16.32 9.24
N VAL A 29 10.15 -16.11 8.58
CA VAL A 29 10.53 -14.81 8.02
C VAL A 29 9.53 -14.33 6.97
N TRP A 30 9.10 -15.18 6.03
CA TRP A 30 8.09 -14.81 5.04
C TRP A 30 6.71 -14.52 5.65
N ILE A 31 6.30 -15.29 6.66
CA ILE A 31 5.05 -15.06 7.40
C ILE A 31 5.12 -13.74 8.18
N THR A 32 6.25 -13.44 8.83
CA THR A 32 6.46 -12.16 9.54
C THR A 32 6.46 -10.99 8.56
N ILE A 33 7.09 -11.11 7.38
CA ILE A 33 7.06 -10.06 6.35
C ILE A 33 5.62 -9.80 5.89
N ILE A 34 4.82 -10.85 5.63
CA ILE A 34 3.42 -10.71 5.24
C ILE A 34 2.61 -10.03 6.34
N LEU A 35 2.76 -10.45 7.59
CA LEU A 35 2.07 -9.85 8.74
C LEU A 35 2.43 -8.37 8.93
N VAL A 36 3.72 -8.03 8.87
CA VAL A 36 4.18 -6.63 8.97
C VAL A 36 3.64 -5.81 7.81
N THR A 37 3.65 -6.35 6.59
CA THR A 37 3.14 -5.64 5.41
C THR A 37 1.63 -5.40 5.52
N VAL A 38 0.85 -6.40 5.96
CA VAL A 38 -0.61 -6.25 6.17
C VAL A 38 -0.91 -5.26 7.29
N TYR A 39 -0.21 -5.33 8.42
CA TYR A 39 -0.38 -4.39 9.52
C TYR A 39 -0.02 -2.95 9.12
N PHE A 40 1.10 -2.77 8.42
CA PHE A 40 1.53 -1.48 7.91
C PHE A 40 0.59 -0.94 6.81
N SER A 41 -0.03 -1.82 6.02
CA SER A 41 -1.08 -1.45 5.07
C SER A 41 -2.34 -0.96 5.77
N SER A 42 -2.70 -1.56 6.91
CA SER A 42 -3.89 -1.17 7.69
C SER A 42 -3.76 0.26 8.23
N ILE A 43 -2.63 0.58 8.85
CA ILE A 43 -2.38 1.93 9.41
C ILE A 43 -2.26 3.01 8.32
N LEU A 44 -1.76 2.65 7.12
CA LEU A 44 -1.69 3.60 6.00
C LEU A 44 -3.07 3.86 5.38
N SER A 45 -3.99 2.88 5.44
CA SER A 45 -5.31 3.01 4.84
C SER A 45 -6.29 3.84 5.68
N GLU A 46 -6.17 3.84 7.01
CA GLU A 46 -7.00 4.67 7.91
C GLU A 46 -6.92 6.16 7.58
N ASN A 47 -5.73 6.68 7.25
CA ASN A 47 -5.54 8.08 6.89
C ASN A 47 -6.05 8.46 5.49
N ARG A 48 -6.38 7.48 4.63
CA ARG A 48 -6.82 7.70 3.24
C ARG A 48 -8.34 7.71 3.07
N ASN A 49 -9.08 7.28 4.10
CA ASN A 49 -10.51 6.96 3.99
C ASN A 49 -11.46 8.03 4.58
N ASN A 50 -10.93 9.14 5.12
CA ASN A 50 -11.74 10.25 5.67
C ASN A 50 -12.03 11.35 4.63
N GLU A 51 -12.00 11.01 3.34
CA GLU A 51 -12.44 11.87 2.25
C GLU A 51 -13.62 11.22 1.54
N VAL A 52 -14.76 11.89 1.53
CA VAL A 52 -15.97 11.42 0.84
C VAL A 52 -16.28 12.32 -0.35
N GLU A 53 -16.90 11.75 -1.38
CA GLU A 53 -17.42 12.53 -2.48
C GLU A 53 -18.86 12.95 -2.16
N ILE A 54 -19.14 14.24 -2.31
CA ILE A 54 -20.46 14.82 -2.05
C ILE A 54 -21.04 15.45 -3.31
N GLU A 55 -22.37 15.51 -3.36
CA GLU A 55 -23.08 16.18 -4.45
C GLU A 55 -23.03 17.70 -4.31
N TYR A 56 -23.26 18.41 -5.42
CA TYR A 56 -23.26 19.88 -5.42
C TYR A 56 -24.29 20.47 -4.46
N THR A 57 -25.45 19.83 -4.31
CA THR A 57 -26.53 20.28 -3.42
C THR A 57 -26.13 20.19 -1.95
N GLU A 58 -25.43 19.11 -1.56
CA GLU A 58 -24.94 18.94 -0.19
C GLU A 58 -23.85 19.96 0.11
N TYR A 59 -22.90 20.10 -0.82
CA TYR A 59 -21.88 21.14 -0.76
C TYR A 59 -22.48 22.53 -0.54
N LYS A 60 -23.55 22.87 -1.27
CA LYS A 60 -24.20 24.17 -1.15
C LYS A 60 -24.81 24.37 0.23
N SER A 61 -25.46 23.34 0.79
CA SER A 61 -25.95 23.36 2.18
C SER A 61 -24.82 23.67 3.16
N TYR A 62 -23.71 22.92 3.07
CA TYR A 62 -22.56 23.12 3.95
C TYR A 62 -21.89 24.49 3.79
N LEU A 63 -21.90 25.04 2.58
CA LEU A 63 -21.38 26.38 2.31
C LEU A 63 -22.27 27.44 2.97
N ASP A 64 -23.59 27.34 2.78
CA ASP A 64 -24.57 28.29 3.30
C ASP A 64 -24.66 28.23 4.84
N GLU A 65 -24.45 27.05 5.43
CA GLU A 65 -24.30 26.84 6.88
C GLU A 65 -22.96 27.36 7.43
N GLY A 66 -22.02 27.72 6.55
CA GLY A 66 -20.68 28.14 6.93
C GLY A 66 -19.87 27.01 7.58
N ALA A 67 -20.18 25.75 7.28
CA ALA A 67 -19.50 24.57 7.84
C ALA A 67 -18.11 24.33 7.22
N ILE A 68 -17.82 24.95 6.07
CA ILE A 68 -16.55 24.77 5.33
C ILE A 68 -15.48 25.73 5.88
N LYS A 69 -14.31 25.18 6.22
CA LYS A 69 -13.17 25.93 6.76
C LYS A 69 -12.17 26.32 5.69
N LYS A 70 -11.77 25.33 4.87
CA LYS A 70 -10.72 25.48 3.88
C LYS A 70 -11.08 24.72 2.62
N ALA A 71 -10.54 25.18 1.49
CA ALA A 71 -10.66 24.50 0.23
C ALA A 71 -9.35 24.54 -0.57
N ILE A 72 -9.09 23.47 -1.31
CA ILE A 72 -8.05 23.44 -2.33
C ILE A 72 -8.73 23.04 -3.62
N VAL A 73 -8.57 23.85 -4.65
CA VAL A 73 -9.08 23.54 -5.99
C VAL A 73 -7.93 22.99 -6.82
N ILE A 74 -8.10 21.77 -7.33
CA ILE A 74 -7.16 21.17 -8.29
C ILE A 74 -7.93 20.82 -9.56
N ASN A 75 -7.56 21.46 -10.67
CA ASN A 75 -8.28 21.38 -11.94
C ASN A 75 -9.77 21.77 -11.80
N LYS A 76 -10.66 20.77 -11.72
CA LYS A 76 -12.12 20.92 -11.59
C LYS A 76 -12.65 20.38 -10.27
N THR A 77 -11.77 19.90 -9.40
CA THR A 77 -12.15 19.25 -8.15
C THR A 77 -11.91 20.21 -6.99
N PHE A 78 -12.95 20.42 -6.20
CA PHE A 78 -12.90 21.14 -4.94
C PHE A 78 -12.63 20.14 -3.83
N PHE A 79 -11.54 20.31 -3.11
CA PHE A 79 -11.20 19.54 -1.91
C PHE A 79 -11.48 20.40 -0.69
N GLY A 80 -12.59 20.14 -0.01
CA GLY A 80 -13.04 20.89 1.16
C GLY A 80 -12.62 20.24 2.47
N GLU A 81 -12.40 21.07 3.48
CA GLU A 81 -12.22 20.68 4.88
C GLU A 81 -13.31 21.36 5.72
N PHE A 82 -14.07 20.57 6.49
CA PHE A 82 -15.07 21.09 7.41
C PHE A 82 -14.42 21.74 8.64
N LYS A 83 -15.15 22.67 9.27
CA LYS A 83 -14.75 23.27 10.56
C LYS A 83 -14.84 22.25 11.69
N GLU A 84 -15.85 21.39 11.65
CA GLU A 84 -16.14 20.33 12.60
C GLU A 84 -16.48 19.03 11.87
N ASN A 85 -16.27 17.90 12.54
CA ASN A 85 -16.59 16.58 12.00
C ASN A 85 -18.07 16.49 11.58
N GLN A 86 -18.32 15.98 10.38
CA GLN A 86 -19.67 15.79 9.84
C GLN A 86 -20.01 14.29 9.76
N THR A 87 -21.29 13.99 9.95
CA THR A 87 -21.87 12.69 9.60
C THR A 87 -22.53 12.81 8.24
N ILE A 88 -22.09 12.01 7.28
CA ILE A 88 -22.55 12.08 5.89
C ILE A 88 -23.16 10.74 5.46
N GLU A 89 -24.33 10.81 4.84
CA GLU A 89 -24.96 9.64 4.21
C GLU A 89 -24.25 9.32 2.90
N THR A 90 -23.64 8.16 2.81
CA THR A 90 -23.02 7.66 1.57
C THR A 90 -23.84 6.51 1.00
N PRO A 91 -23.67 6.13 -0.27
CA PRO A 91 -24.32 4.93 -0.84
C PRO A 91 -24.02 3.62 -0.09
N LEU A 92 -22.97 3.62 0.74
CA LEU A 92 -22.54 2.50 1.58
C LEU A 92 -23.09 2.59 3.02
N GLY A 93 -23.90 3.61 3.33
CA GLY A 93 -24.44 3.92 4.66
C GLY A 93 -23.89 5.23 5.25
N MET A 94 -24.30 5.51 6.48
CA MET A 94 -23.82 6.67 7.26
C MET A 94 -22.35 6.53 7.60
N ARG A 95 -21.58 7.60 7.40
CA ARG A 95 -20.20 7.70 7.84
C ARG A 95 -20.05 8.86 8.80
N ASP A 96 -19.50 8.58 9.97
CA ASP A 96 -19.17 9.57 10.98
C ASP A 96 -17.73 10.07 10.83
N ASP A 97 -17.39 11.14 11.56
CA ASP A 97 -16.05 11.71 11.65
C ASP A 97 -15.43 12.15 10.31
N ILE A 98 -16.28 12.61 9.38
CA ILE A 98 -15.82 13.12 8.10
C ILE A 98 -15.33 14.55 8.26
N ILE A 99 -14.04 14.75 7.97
CA ILE A 99 -13.38 16.06 8.02
C ILE A 99 -13.15 16.61 6.62
N LYS A 100 -12.95 15.74 5.63
CA LYS A 100 -12.62 16.14 4.26
C LYS A 100 -13.66 15.61 3.29
N PHE A 101 -13.91 16.39 2.26
CA PHE A 101 -14.77 15.98 1.16
C PHE A 101 -14.20 16.47 -0.16
N ARG A 102 -14.69 15.88 -1.25
CA ARG A 102 -14.46 16.40 -2.58
C ARG A 102 -15.76 16.53 -3.34
N LEU A 103 -15.81 17.51 -4.24
CA LEU A 103 -16.79 17.54 -5.31
C LEU A 103 -16.12 17.92 -6.64
N THR A 104 -16.70 17.43 -7.73
CA THR A 104 -16.29 17.85 -9.07
C THR A 104 -17.22 18.95 -9.55
N MET A 105 -16.67 20.16 -9.74
CA MET A 105 -17.43 21.29 -10.25
C MET A 105 -17.25 21.42 -11.78
N PRO A 106 -18.31 21.70 -12.54
CA PRO A 106 -18.22 21.81 -13.99
C PRO A 106 -17.34 22.99 -14.44
N PHE A 107 -17.41 24.10 -13.70
CA PHE A 107 -16.63 25.32 -13.89
C PHE A 107 -16.51 26.09 -12.56
N ILE A 108 -15.55 27.01 -12.50
CA ILE A 108 -15.37 27.95 -11.38
C ILE A 108 -15.35 29.33 -12.01
N ASP A 109 -16.29 30.16 -11.59
CA ASP A 109 -16.41 31.54 -12.03
C ASP A 109 -16.24 32.50 -10.85
N ARG A 110 -16.36 33.79 -11.16
CA ARG A 110 -16.26 34.86 -10.16
C ARG A 110 -17.37 34.75 -9.11
N THR A 111 -18.58 34.37 -9.52
CA THR A 111 -19.74 34.20 -8.63
C THR A 111 -19.43 33.20 -7.51
N ILE A 112 -18.88 32.04 -7.87
CA ILE A 112 -18.50 31.01 -6.90
C ILE A 112 -17.41 31.49 -5.93
N THR A 113 -16.39 32.21 -6.42
CA THR A 113 -15.37 32.76 -5.52
C THR A 113 -15.93 33.83 -4.58
N GLU A 114 -16.88 34.64 -5.03
CA GLU A 114 -17.57 35.62 -4.18
C GLU A 114 -18.42 34.93 -3.10
N GLU A 115 -19.07 33.80 -3.42
CA GLU A 115 -19.77 32.98 -2.42
C GLU A 115 -18.81 32.41 -1.36
N TRP A 116 -17.63 31.95 -1.78
CA TRP A 116 -16.60 31.47 -0.85
C TRP A 116 -16.08 32.58 0.07
N ASP A 117 -15.83 33.76 -0.50
CA ASP A 117 -15.41 34.93 0.26
C ASP A 117 -16.49 35.34 1.29
N ALA A 118 -17.77 35.32 0.88
CA ALA A 118 -18.90 35.62 1.76
C ALA A 118 -19.07 34.59 2.89
N ALA A 119 -18.84 33.31 2.60
CA ALA A 119 -18.86 32.22 3.58
C ALA A 119 -17.59 32.16 4.46
N GLY A 120 -16.56 32.96 4.14
CA GLY A 120 -15.29 32.98 4.86
C GLY A 120 -14.43 31.73 4.66
N VAL A 121 -14.57 31.07 3.51
CA VAL A 121 -13.78 29.88 3.15
C VAL A 121 -12.37 30.29 2.75
N GLN A 122 -11.35 29.68 3.36
CA GLN A 122 -9.97 29.89 2.91
C GLN A 122 -9.66 28.95 1.74
N TYR A 123 -9.60 29.48 0.51
CA TYR A 123 -9.33 28.66 -0.67
C TYR A 123 -7.96 28.93 -1.32
N SER A 124 -7.44 27.92 -2.02
CA SER A 124 -6.26 28.06 -2.87
C SER A 124 -6.41 27.23 -4.15
N PHE A 125 -5.91 27.75 -5.26
CA PHE A 125 -5.84 27.02 -6.52
C PHE A 125 -4.46 26.38 -6.68
N LYS A 126 -4.45 25.09 -6.98
CA LYS A 126 -3.22 24.32 -7.24
C LYS A 126 -3.34 23.57 -8.54
N GLU A 127 -2.24 23.49 -9.26
CA GLU A 127 -2.15 22.58 -10.40
C GLU A 127 -1.96 21.15 -9.92
N LYS A 128 -2.34 20.18 -10.76
CA LYS A 128 -2.12 18.77 -10.47
C LYS A 128 -0.62 18.48 -10.50
N SER A 129 0.00 18.40 -9.32
CA SER A 129 1.40 17.99 -9.18
C SER A 129 1.53 16.47 -9.07
N ILE A 130 2.62 15.93 -9.62
CA ILE A 130 3.01 14.53 -9.44
C ILE A 130 3.56 14.36 -8.02
N ASP A 131 2.96 13.47 -7.22
CA ASP A 131 3.43 13.13 -5.87
C ASP A 131 4.63 12.16 -5.91
N TRP A 132 5.80 12.68 -6.29
CA TRP A 132 7.03 11.90 -6.41
C TRP A 132 7.40 11.15 -5.12
N THR A 133 7.18 11.77 -3.96
CA THR A 133 7.45 11.16 -2.65
C THR A 133 6.51 9.97 -2.43
N GLY A 134 5.22 10.14 -2.69
CA GLY A 134 4.24 9.06 -2.61
C GLY A 134 4.58 7.90 -3.55
N TYR A 135 4.96 8.19 -4.80
CA TYR A 135 5.40 7.15 -5.75
C TYR A 135 6.65 6.41 -5.25
N PHE A 136 7.67 7.13 -4.77
CA PHE A 136 8.89 6.53 -4.24
C PHE A 136 8.61 5.62 -3.03
N LEU A 137 7.79 6.09 -2.08
CA LEU A 137 7.41 5.31 -0.90
C LEU A 137 6.62 4.04 -1.26
N ASN A 138 5.74 4.10 -2.27
CA ASN A 138 5.02 2.91 -2.75
C ASN A 138 5.96 1.90 -3.44
N MET A 139 7.07 2.35 -4.04
CA MET A 139 8.08 1.47 -4.63
C MET A 139 9.05 0.89 -3.61
N LEU A 140 9.17 1.50 -2.41
CA LEU A 140 10.14 1.12 -1.39
C LEU A 140 10.03 -0.36 -0.95
N PRO A 141 8.83 -0.94 -0.72
CA PRO A 141 8.70 -2.37 -0.44
C PRO A 141 9.26 -3.26 -1.56
N TRP A 142 8.97 -2.92 -2.83
CA TRP A 142 9.47 -3.66 -3.99
C TRP A 142 10.99 -3.56 -4.12
N ILE A 143 11.54 -2.36 -3.92
CA ILE A 143 13.00 -2.12 -3.96
C ILE A 143 13.69 -2.93 -2.84
N LEU A 144 13.12 -2.96 -1.63
CA LEU A 144 13.66 -3.76 -0.52
C LEU A 144 13.62 -5.26 -0.83
N LEU A 145 12.53 -5.78 -1.41
CA LEU A 145 12.44 -7.18 -1.81
C LEU A 145 13.48 -7.55 -2.88
N ILE A 146 13.64 -6.72 -3.91
CA ILE A 146 14.64 -6.92 -4.97
C ILE A 146 16.05 -6.83 -4.39
N GLY A 147 16.33 -5.83 -3.56
CA GLY A 147 17.61 -5.65 -2.88
C GLY A 147 17.94 -6.83 -1.96
N PHE A 148 16.96 -7.33 -1.22
CA PHE A 148 17.09 -8.52 -0.40
C PHE A 148 17.38 -9.77 -1.23
N TRP A 149 16.69 -9.97 -2.35
CA TRP A 149 16.92 -11.10 -3.24
C TRP A 149 18.32 -11.06 -3.86
N PHE A 150 18.78 -9.90 -4.31
CA PHE A 150 20.13 -9.70 -4.80
C PHE A 150 21.19 -9.95 -3.71
N PHE A 151 20.94 -9.47 -2.49
CA PHE A 151 21.79 -9.74 -1.33
C PHE A 151 21.89 -11.24 -1.04
N MET A 152 20.78 -11.97 -1.10
CA MET A 152 20.75 -13.43 -0.93
C MET A 152 21.54 -14.16 -2.03
N LEU A 153 21.38 -13.76 -3.30
CA LEU A 153 22.15 -14.32 -4.42
C LEU A 153 23.66 -14.11 -4.24
N ARG A 154 24.06 -12.89 -3.82
CA ARG A 154 25.47 -12.57 -3.54
C ARG A 154 26.01 -13.40 -2.38
N ARG A 155 25.22 -13.62 -1.33
CA ARG A 155 25.62 -14.43 -0.17
C ARG A 155 25.85 -15.91 -0.54
N MET A 156 25.05 -16.47 -1.45
CA MET A 156 25.19 -17.86 -1.87
C MET A 156 26.43 -18.08 -2.75
N GLN A 157 26.81 -17.11 -3.59
CA GLN A 157 28.06 -17.19 -4.36
C GLN A 157 29.33 -17.06 -3.50
N GLY A 158 29.26 -16.41 -2.34
CA GLY A 158 30.38 -16.30 -1.40
C GLY A 158 30.56 -17.47 -0.43
N GLY A 159 29.60 -18.42 -0.38
CA GLY A 159 29.58 -19.49 0.63
C GLY A 159 29.88 -20.90 0.12
N ALA A 160 30.03 -21.12 -1.18
CA ALA A 160 30.30 -22.46 -1.72
C ALA A 160 31.25 -22.42 -2.93
N GLY A 161 32.50 -22.80 -2.69
CA GLY A 161 33.38 -23.43 -3.70
C GLY A 161 32.82 -24.78 -4.18
N GLY A 162 31.58 -24.79 -4.67
CA GLY A 162 30.85 -25.99 -5.07
C GLY A 162 30.75 -26.20 -6.58
N MET A 163 30.92 -25.15 -7.40
CA MET A 163 30.80 -25.25 -8.87
C MET A 163 32.14 -25.62 -9.56
N GLY A 164 33.21 -25.83 -8.81
CA GLY A 164 34.53 -26.20 -9.36
C GLY A 164 34.75 -27.71 -9.53
N LYS A 165 33.92 -28.58 -8.92
CA LYS A 165 34.17 -30.03 -8.88
C LYS A 165 33.52 -30.82 -10.02
N TYR A 166 32.55 -30.25 -10.74
CA TYR A 166 31.86 -30.93 -11.84
C TYR A 166 32.63 -30.88 -13.17
N ILE A 167 33.58 -29.95 -13.31
CA ILE A 167 34.38 -29.77 -14.53
C ILE A 167 35.58 -30.73 -14.58
N GLN A 168 35.99 -31.33 -13.45
CA GLN A 168 37.15 -32.22 -13.37
C GLN A 168 36.85 -33.69 -13.73
N ILE A 169 35.58 -34.06 -13.96
CA ILE A 169 35.17 -35.45 -14.23
C ILE A 169 35.37 -35.86 -15.71
N TRP A 170 35.51 -34.89 -16.63
CA TRP A 170 35.69 -35.16 -18.08
C TRP A 170 37.14 -35.19 -18.55
N LYS A 171 38.12 -35.21 -17.63
CA LYS A 171 39.54 -35.11 -17.96
C LYS A 171 40.35 -36.37 -17.61
N LYS A 172 39.76 -37.55 -17.82
CA LYS A 172 40.45 -38.83 -17.63
C LYS A 172 40.26 -39.76 -18.83
#